data_AF-A0A956AWE3-F1
#
_entry.id   AF-A0A956AWE3-F1
#
_cell.length_a   1.000
_cell.length_b   1.000
_cell.length_c   1.000
_cell.angle_alpha   90.00
_cell.angle_beta   90.00
_cell.angle_gamma   90.00
#
_symmetry.space_group_name_H-M   'P 1'
#
loop_
_entity.id
_entity.type
_entity.pdbx_description
1 polymer ?
#
loop_
_entity_poly.entity_id
_entity_poly.type
_entity_poly.pdbx_seq_one_letter_code
_entity_poly.pdbx_strand_id
1 'polypeptide(L)'
;MLLFLACAPDRDPPALALLETVPAAGAASPANAPIRLRFNGWLDPEGVAAGAIDLHSGDLSFGFTAGYDPVDRALVIIPPVDLRVGLAYRLEVMPEAVRGLDGRRLAEPITLDFVAGPPTNPRPPADPVPFARLQGLFARACDRCHGAEPLAWPPLTEQALLMGESLRDPGRRLVAPGRPLESQLVLKLLPGYPGVHGAPMPLEGPPLTADQVRTIIGWVEGL
;
A
#
# COMPACT_ATOMS: atom_id res chain seq x y z
N MET A 1 17.82 -42.26 -32.95
CA MET A 1 17.93 -41.83 -31.55
C MET A 1 17.38 -40.41 -31.47
N LEU A 2 16.07 -40.26 -31.22
CA LEU A 2 15.42 -38.95 -31.06
C LEU A 2 15.55 -38.53 -29.59
N LEU A 3 16.24 -37.42 -29.33
CA LEU A 3 16.23 -36.75 -28.03
C LEU A 3 14.88 -36.06 -27.83
N PHE A 4 14.11 -36.48 -26.82
CA PHE A 4 13.05 -35.68 -26.26
C PHE A 4 13.69 -34.56 -25.42
N LEU A 5 13.54 -33.30 -25.85
CA LEU A 5 13.68 -32.16 -24.95
C LEU A 5 12.50 -32.22 -23.97
N ALA A 6 12.76 -32.66 -22.74
CA ALA A 6 11.82 -32.46 -21.65
C ALA A 6 11.84 -30.97 -21.28
N CYS A 7 10.78 -30.23 -21.61
CA CYS A 7 10.49 -28.98 -20.89
C CYS A 7 10.38 -29.34 -19.41
N ALA A 8 11.18 -28.69 -18.55
CA ALA A 8 10.86 -28.68 -17.14
C ALA A 8 9.44 -28.12 -17.00
N PRO A 9 8.55 -28.73 -16.20
CA PRO A 9 7.24 -28.13 -15.96
C PRO A 9 7.46 -26.75 -15.35
N ASP A 10 6.88 -25.75 -16.00
CA ASP A 10 6.76 -24.40 -15.47
C ASP A 10 6.06 -24.56 -14.11
N ARG A 11 6.79 -24.38 -13.01
CA ARG A 11 6.18 -24.44 -11.68
C ARG A 11 5.37 -23.16 -11.57
N ASP A 12 4.06 -23.30 -11.46
CA ASP A 12 3.18 -22.16 -11.18
C ASP A 12 3.81 -21.31 -10.07
N PRO A 13 3.88 -19.97 -10.24
CA PRO A 13 4.44 -19.12 -9.22
C PRO A 13 3.67 -19.32 -7.90
N PRO A 14 4.35 -19.33 -6.75
CA PRO A 14 3.71 -19.62 -5.47
C PRO A 14 2.59 -18.61 -5.22
N ALA A 15 1.45 -19.09 -4.71
CA ALA A 15 0.28 -18.26 -4.43
C ALA A 15 0.60 -16.99 -3.63
N LEU A 16 -0.29 -16.00 -3.71
CA LEU A 16 -0.24 -14.84 -2.85
C LEU A 16 -0.45 -15.32 -1.40
N ALA A 17 0.56 -15.15 -0.56
CA ALA A 17 0.55 -15.67 0.79
C ALA A 17 0.44 -14.55 1.81
N LEU A 18 -0.43 -14.75 2.81
CA LEU A 18 -0.50 -13.92 4.00
C LEU A 18 0.74 -14.18 4.86
N LEU A 19 1.47 -13.12 5.17
CA LEU A 19 2.67 -13.16 6.01
C LEU A 19 2.37 -12.81 7.46
N GLU A 20 1.45 -11.86 7.67
CA GLU A 20 1.19 -11.29 8.99
C GLU A 20 -0.16 -10.59 9.03
N THR A 21 -0.80 -10.60 10.19
CA THR A 21 -1.99 -9.81 10.47
C THR A 21 -1.76 -8.90 11.67
N VAL A 22 -2.33 -7.70 11.62
CA VAL A 22 -2.46 -6.79 12.76
C VAL A 22 -3.94 -6.45 12.92
N PRO A 23 -4.61 -6.86 14.01
CA PRO A 23 -4.06 -7.67 15.10
C PRO A 23 -3.64 -9.08 14.66
N ALA A 24 -2.76 -9.70 15.44
CA ALA A 24 -2.48 -11.13 15.29
C ALA A 24 -3.74 -11.95 15.61
N ALA A 25 -3.87 -13.14 15.02
CA ALA A 25 -5.01 -14.02 15.26
C ALA A 25 -5.20 -14.32 16.76
N GLY A 26 -6.43 -14.15 17.25
CA GLY A 26 -6.82 -14.30 18.64
C GLY A 26 -6.39 -13.16 19.58
N ALA A 27 -5.66 -12.15 19.09
CA ALA A 27 -5.18 -11.06 19.93
C ALA A 27 -6.24 -9.99 20.20
N ALA A 28 -6.01 -9.20 21.25
CA ALA A 28 -6.77 -7.97 21.47
C ALA A 28 -6.24 -6.85 20.56
N SER A 29 -7.13 -6.03 20.03
CA SER A 29 -6.82 -4.87 19.19
C SER A 29 -7.55 -3.63 19.69
N PRO A 30 -6.95 -2.43 19.70
CA PRO A 30 -7.70 -1.22 20.01
C PRO A 30 -8.92 -1.08 19.08
N ALA A 31 -10.08 -0.78 19.66
CA ALA A 31 -11.36 -0.69 18.93
C ALA A 31 -11.33 0.24 17.71
N ASN A 32 -10.44 1.22 17.69
CA ASN A 32 -10.31 2.22 16.64
C ASN A 32 -9.15 1.95 15.67
N ALA A 33 -8.38 0.88 15.89
CA ALA A 33 -7.22 0.55 15.07
C ALA A 33 -7.63 -0.06 13.72
N PRO A 34 -6.90 0.22 12.63
CA PRO A 34 -7.08 -0.48 11.37
C PRO A 34 -6.68 -1.96 11.51
N ILE A 35 -7.34 -2.81 10.73
CA ILE A 35 -6.94 -4.21 10.56
C ILE A 35 -6.05 -4.29 9.32
N ARG A 36 -4.91 -4.98 9.41
CA ARG A 36 -3.90 -5.04 8.34
C ARG A 36 -3.54 -6.49 8.03
N LEU A 37 -3.49 -6.82 6.76
CA LEU A 37 -3.12 -8.14 6.24
C LEU A 37 -1.94 -7.97 5.29
N ARG A 38 -0.74 -8.38 5.71
CA ARG A 38 0.50 -8.20 4.95
C ARG A 38 0.75 -9.40 4.05
N PHE A 39 1.10 -9.16 2.80
CA PHE A 39 1.32 -10.21 1.80
C PHE A 39 2.78 -10.32 1.36
N ASN A 40 3.12 -11.49 0.80
CA ASN A 40 4.43 -11.75 0.22
C ASN A 40 4.66 -11.07 -1.15
N GLY A 41 3.66 -10.39 -1.68
CA GLY A 41 3.68 -9.78 -3.01
C GLY A 41 2.95 -8.44 -3.03
N TRP A 42 3.19 -7.68 -4.09
CA TRP A 42 2.46 -6.44 -4.36
C TRP A 42 1.03 -6.78 -4.75
N LEU A 43 0.05 -6.11 -4.14
CA LEU A 43 -1.34 -6.20 -4.56
C LEU A 43 -1.58 -5.31 -5.78
N ASP A 44 -2.52 -5.75 -6.62
CA ASP A 44 -3.14 -4.92 -7.64
C ASP A 44 -4.10 -3.95 -6.93
N PRO A 45 -3.86 -2.62 -6.99
CA PRO A 45 -4.72 -1.64 -6.32
C PRO A 45 -6.16 -1.62 -6.86
N GLU A 46 -6.37 -1.97 -8.13
CA GLU A 46 -7.72 -2.10 -8.71
C GLU A 46 -8.34 -3.47 -8.40
N GLY A 47 -7.53 -4.40 -7.90
CA GLY A 47 -7.90 -5.77 -7.57
C GLY A 47 -8.43 -5.99 -6.15
N VAL A 48 -8.65 -4.94 -5.35
CA VAL A 48 -9.26 -5.05 -4.01
C VAL A 48 -10.78 -5.01 -4.11
N ALA A 49 -11.41 -6.17 -4.09
CA ALA A 49 -12.87 -6.30 -4.16
C ALA A 49 -13.48 -6.30 -2.75
N ALA A 50 -13.85 -5.12 -2.23
CA ALA A 50 -14.40 -4.97 -0.88
C ALA A 50 -15.66 -5.84 -0.61
N GLY A 51 -16.46 -6.15 -1.65
CA GLY A 51 -17.64 -7.02 -1.52
C GLY A 51 -17.34 -8.51 -1.26
N ALA A 52 -16.07 -8.91 -1.38
CA ALA A 52 -15.59 -10.26 -1.07
C ALA A 52 -14.87 -10.32 0.30
N ILE A 53 -15.06 -9.29 1.11
CA ILE A 53 -14.54 -9.17 2.47
C ILE A 53 -15.74 -8.98 3.40
N ASP A 54 -15.77 -9.73 4.50
CA ASP A 54 -16.79 -9.57 5.53
C ASP A 54 -16.14 -9.36 6.90
N LEU A 55 -16.75 -8.50 7.71
CA LEU A 55 -16.35 -8.25 9.09
C LEU A 55 -17.60 -8.40 9.96
N HIS A 56 -17.61 -9.37 10.85
CA HIS A 56 -18.75 -9.64 11.70
C HIS A 56 -18.37 -9.95 13.16
N SER A 57 -19.37 -9.89 14.04
CA SER A 57 -19.31 -10.36 15.43
C SER A 57 -20.60 -11.11 15.73
N GLY A 58 -20.56 -12.45 15.74
CA GLY A 58 -21.76 -13.27 15.69
C GLY A 58 -22.54 -13.01 14.41
N ASP A 59 -23.85 -12.79 14.51
CA ASP A 59 -24.73 -12.54 13.34
C ASP A 59 -24.72 -11.08 12.85
N LEU A 60 -23.91 -10.20 13.47
CA LEU A 60 -23.85 -8.78 13.12
C LEU A 60 -22.69 -8.50 12.16
N SER A 61 -22.99 -8.04 10.95
CA SER A 61 -22.00 -7.51 10.01
C SER A 61 -21.71 -6.01 10.26
N PHE A 62 -20.47 -5.61 10.02
CA PHE A 62 -19.98 -4.26 10.21
C PHE A 62 -19.41 -3.71 8.90
N GLY A 63 -19.79 -2.49 8.55
CA GLY A 63 -19.20 -1.79 7.40
C GLY A 63 -17.72 -1.43 7.64
N PHE A 64 -16.98 -1.24 6.56
CA PHE A 64 -15.58 -0.81 6.55
C PHE A 64 -15.23 -0.16 5.21
N THR A 65 -14.10 0.52 5.17
CA THR A 65 -13.38 0.80 3.92
C THR A 65 -12.20 -0.15 3.80
N ALA A 66 -11.90 -0.57 2.57
CA ALA A 66 -10.73 -1.35 2.25
C ALA A 66 -9.78 -0.50 1.40
N GLY A 67 -8.50 -0.52 1.73
CA GLY A 67 -7.44 0.17 1.00
C GLY A 67 -6.18 -0.68 0.92
N TYR A 68 -5.21 -0.22 0.16
CA TYR A 68 -3.93 -0.89 0.00
C TYR A 68 -2.80 0.01 0.48
N ASP A 69 -2.01 -0.46 1.43
CA ASP A 69 -0.75 0.18 1.81
C ASP A 69 0.40 -0.50 1.05
N PRO A 70 0.95 0.14 0.01
CA PRO A 70 2.04 -0.43 -0.76
C PRO A 70 3.37 -0.46 0.02
N VAL A 71 3.55 0.35 1.06
CA VAL A 71 4.80 0.38 1.84
C VAL A 71 5.03 -0.96 2.53
N ASP A 72 3.98 -1.50 3.15
CA ASP A 72 4.03 -2.81 3.80
C ASP A 72 3.51 -3.95 2.91
N ARG A 73 2.94 -3.64 1.73
CA ARG A 73 2.19 -4.58 0.89
C ARG A 73 1.02 -5.20 1.65
N ALA A 74 0.23 -4.33 2.27
CA ALA A 74 -0.84 -4.74 3.17
C ALA A 74 -2.22 -4.27 2.68
N LEU A 75 -3.19 -5.17 2.70
CA LEU A 75 -4.60 -4.80 2.69
C LEU A 75 -4.93 -4.16 4.04
N VAL A 76 -5.58 -3.01 4.01
CA VAL A 76 -5.93 -2.23 5.20
C VAL A 76 -7.45 -2.09 5.26
N ILE A 77 -8.04 -2.56 6.35
CA ILE A 77 -9.47 -2.49 6.61
C ILE A 77 -9.71 -1.48 7.75
N ILE A 78 -10.55 -0.49 7.48
CA ILE A 78 -10.84 0.60 8.40
C ILE A 78 -12.35 0.63 8.68
N PRO A 79 -12.80 0.17 9.85
CA PRO A 79 -14.19 0.36 10.28
C PRO A 79 -14.51 1.87 10.38
N PRO A 80 -15.67 2.37 9.92
CA PRO A 80 -15.98 3.80 9.89
C PRO A 80 -16.21 4.37 11.30
N VAL A 81 -16.49 3.50 12.27
CA VAL A 81 -16.65 3.80 13.70
C VAL A 81 -15.83 2.82 14.53
N ASP A 82 -15.59 3.17 15.79
CA ASP A 82 -14.92 2.27 16.73
C ASP A 82 -15.71 0.96 16.87
N LEU A 83 -14.98 -0.15 16.86
CA LEU A 83 -15.53 -1.46 17.18
C LEU A 83 -15.99 -1.50 18.64
N ARG A 84 -16.97 -2.34 18.95
CA ARG A 84 -17.51 -2.44 20.30
C ARG A 84 -16.52 -3.19 21.19
N VAL A 85 -16.00 -2.49 22.21
CA VAL A 85 -15.07 -3.07 23.18
C VAL A 85 -15.63 -4.33 23.82
N GLY A 86 -14.81 -5.36 23.93
CA GLY A 86 -15.13 -6.66 24.53
C GLY A 86 -15.79 -7.65 23.56
N LEU A 87 -16.16 -7.25 22.35
CA LEU A 87 -16.70 -8.18 21.35
C LEU A 87 -15.58 -8.91 20.59
N ALA A 88 -15.86 -10.17 20.26
CA ALA A 88 -15.06 -10.98 19.36
C ALA A 88 -15.51 -10.72 17.92
N TYR A 89 -14.55 -10.40 17.07
CA TYR A 89 -14.74 -10.11 15.66
C TYR A 89 -14.07 -11.17 14.82
N ARG A 90 -14.67 -11.45 13.67
CA ARG A 90 -14.12 -12.27 12.60
C ARG A 90 -14.10 -11.46 11.32
N LEU A 91 -12.92 -11.38 10.71
CA LEU A 91 -12.72 -10.88 9.36
C LEU A 91 -12.53 -12.07 8.43
N GLU A 92 -13.30 -12.13 7.35
CA GLU A 92 -13.15 -13.12 6.29
C GLU A 92 -12.79 -12.42 4.97
N VAL A 93 -11.73 -12.88 4.32
CA VAL A 93 -11.26 -12.35 3.02
C VAL A 93 -11.27 -13.50 2.03
N MET A 94 -12.19 -13.46 1.07
CA MET A 94 -12.31 -14.52 0.06
C MET A 94 -11.18 -14.44 -0.98
N PRO A 95 -10.84 -15.53 -1.68
CA PRO A 95 -9.73 -15.53 -2.64
C PRO A 95 -9.81 -14.49 -3.77
N GLU A 96 -11.02 -14.11 -4.17
CA GLU A 96 -11.30 -13.09 -5.17
C GLU A 96 -11.20 -11.66 -4.63
N ALA A 97 -11.11 -11.47 -3.31
CA ALA A 97 -11.03 -10.16 -2.67
C ALA A 97 -9.72 -9.44 -2.97
N VAL A 98 -8.64 -10.18 -3.23
CA VAL A 98 -7.32 -9.63 -3.52
C VAL A 98 -6.66 -10.35 -4.68
N ARG A 99 -5.93 -9.58 -5.47
CA ARG A 99 -5.06 -10.09 -6.53
C ARG A 99 -3.68 -9.47 -6.39
N GLY A 100 -2.65 -10.24 -6.65
CA GLY A 100 -1.30 -9.72 -6.83
C GLY A 100 -1.16 -8.96 -8.15
N LEU A 101 -0.30 -7.95 -8.20
CA LEU A 101 0.03 -7.21 -9.42
C LEU A 101 0.61 -8.12 -10.52
N ASP A 102 1.19 -9.24 -10.13
CA ASP A 102 1.72 -10.31 -11.00
C ASP A 102 0.67 -11.37 -11.38
N GLY A 103 -0.61 -11.13 -11.07
CA GLY A 103 -1.72 -12.01 -11.39
C GLY A 103 -1.99 -13.11 -10.37
N ARG A 104 -1.11 -13.31 -9.37
CA ARG A 104 -1.31 -14.30 -8.31
C ARG A 104 -2.57 -14.02 -7.49
N ARG A 105 -3.10 -15.06 -6.86
CA ARG A 105 -4.30 -15.02 -6.00
C ARG A 105 -4.05 -15.73 -4.68
N LEU A 106 -4.93 -15.51 -3.71
CA LEU A 106 -4.97 -16.37 -2.53
C LEU A 106 -5.35 -17.79 -2.95
N ALA A 107 -4.75 -18.77 -2.29
CA ALA A 107 -5.12 -20.18 -2.49
C ALA A 107 -6.40 -20.56 -1.74
N GLU A 108 -6.62 -19.94 -0.57
CA GLU A 108 -7.72 -20.21 0.35
C GLU A 108 -8.23 -18.90 0.97
N PRO A 109 -9.48 -18.87 1.48
CA PRO A 109 -9.97 -17.73 2.25
C PRO A 109 -9.10 -17.48 3.48
N ILE A 110 -8.93 -16.22 3.85
CA ILE A 110 -8.30 -15.84 5.11
C ILE A 110 -9.39 -15.59 6.15
N THR A 111 -9.25 -16.21 7.32
CA THR A 111 -10.09 -15.93 8.49
C THR A 111 -9.21 -15.36 9.60
N LEU A 112 -9.60 -14.22 10.14
CA LEU A 112 -8.92 -13.56 11.25
C LEU A 112 -9.92 -13.29 12.37
N ASP A 113 -9.72 -13.99 13.49
CA ASP A 113 -10.46 -13.77 14.73
C ASP A 113 -9.67 -12.83 15.66
N PHE A 114 -10.31 -11.86 16.30
CA PHE A 114 -9.69 -10.95 17.27
C PHE A 114 -10.73 -10.36 18.25
N VAL A 115 -10.27 -9.72 19.33
CA VAL A 115 -11.15 -9.06 20.30
C VAL A 115 -10.89 -7.56 20.31
N ALA A 116 -11.94 -6.74 20.28
CA ALA A 116 -11.78 -5.29 20.41
C ALA A 116 -11.49 -4.90 21.88
N GLY A 117 -10.34 -4.31 22.13
CA GLY A 117 -9.94 -3.70 23.39
C GLY A 117 -10.18 -2.18 23.41
N PRO A 118 -9.78 -1.49 24.50
CA PRO A 118 -9.92 -0.05 24.62
C PRO A 118 -9.21 0.71 23.48
N PRO A 119 -9.78 1.82 22.98
CA PRO A 119 -9.13 2.64 21.97
C PRO A 119 -7.87 3.30 22.55
N THR A 120 -6.83 3.45 21.73
CA THR A 120 -5.51 3.92 22.20
C THR A 120 -5.25 5.40 21.96
N ASN A 121 -6.05 6.08 21.15
CA ASN A 121 -6.07 7.54 20.91
C ASN A 121 -7.35 7.90 20.11
N PRO A 122 -7.80 9.16 20.05
CA PRO A 122 -8.82 9.54 19.08
C PRO A 122 -8.31 9.30 17.65
N ARG A 123 -9.16 8.74 16.79
CA ARG A 123 -8.86 8.58 15.37
C ARG A 123 -8.57 9.96 14.77
N PRO A 124 -7.39 10.21 14.17
CA PRO A 124 -7.14 11.46 13.48
C PRO A 124 -8.16 11.68 12.37
N PRO A 125 -8.62 12.91 12.13
CA PRO A 125 -9.40 13.23 10.93
C PRO A 125 -8.60 12.82 9.69
N ALA A 126 -9.29 12.32 8.66
CA ALA A 126 -8.70 12.01 7.36
C ALA A 126 -8.48 13.30 6.54
N ASP A 127 -7.92 14.35 7.16
CA ASP A 127 -7.65 15.60 6.47
C ASP A 127 -6.62 15.35 5.35
N PRO A 128 -6.82 15.94 4.15
CA PRO A 128 -5.84 15.85 3.08
C PRO A 128 -4.47 16.32 3.57
N VAL A 129 -3.43 15.57 3.23
CA VAL A 129 -2.06 15.96 3.57
C VAL A 129 -1.67 17.15 2.68
N PRO A 130 -1.38 18.36 3.22
CA PRO A 130 -1.01 19.49 2.38
C PRO A 130 0.42 19.33 1.87
N PHE A 131 0.71 19.82 0.66
CA PHE A 131 2.05 19.77 0.06
C PHE A 131 3.12 20.43 0.95
N ALA A 132 2.76 21.48 1.70
CA ALA A 132 3.65 22.15 2.65
C ALA A 132 4.29 21.18 3.66
N ARG A 133 3.60 20.09 4.03
CA ARG A 133 4.14 19.05 4.92
C ARG A 133 5.27 18.24 4.27
N LEU A 134 5.29 18.15 2.94
CA LEU A 134 6.29 17.42 2.16
C LEU A 134 7.54 18.26 1.87
N GLN A 135 7.41 19.60 1.79
CA GLN A 135 8.52 20.48 1.44
C GLN A 135 9.76 20.25 2.29
N GLY A 136 9.60 20.19 3.62
CA GLY A 136 10.71 19.92 4.53
C GLY A 136 11.32 18.52 4.36
N LEU A 137 10.51 17.53 3.96
CA LEU A 137 10.98 16.17 3.69
C LEU A 137 11.84 16.14 2.42
N PHE A 138 11.36 16.73 1.32
CA PHE A 138 12.11 16.84 0.07
C PHE A 138 13.41 17.64 0.24
N ALA A 139 13.34 18.75 0.98
CA ALA A 139 14.50 19.58 1.27
C ALA A 139 15.65 18.81 1.93
N ARG A 140 15.31 17.90 2.86
CA ARG A 140 16.31 17.13 3.61
C ARG A 140 16.81 15.90 2.87
N ALA A 141 15.94 15.24 2.10
CA ALA A 141 16.22 13.91 1.55
C ALA A 141 16.51 13.90 0.05
N CYS A 142 16.05 14.91 -0.71
CA CYS A 142 15.99 14.85 -2.17
C CYS A 142 16.65 16.04 -2.88
N ASP A 143 16.79 17.20 -2.22
CA ASP A 143 17.27 18.45 -2.84
C ASP A 143 18.69 18.37 -3.41
N ARG A 144 19.53 17.46 -2.92
CA ARG A 144 20.86 17.27 -3.50
C ARG A 144 20.81 16.92 -4.98
N CYS A 145 19.79 16.16 -5.39
CA CYS A 145 19.58 15.79 -6.79
C CYS A 145 18.46 16.60 -7.46
N HIS A 146 17.48 17.09 -6.70
CA HIS A 146 16.27 17.73 -7.21
C HIS A 146 16.10 19.21 -6.80
N GLY A 147 17.16 19.86 -6.33
CA GLY A 147 17.16 21.26 -5.93
C GLY A 147 17.02 22.24 -7.09
N ALA A 148 17.09 23.54 -6.79
CA ALA A 148 16.84 24.62 -7.75
C ALA A 148 17.95 24.85 -8.79
N GLU A 149 19.15 24.29 -8.57
CA GLU A 149 20.26 24.37 -9.52
C GLU A 149 20.06 23.40 -10.69
N PRO A 150 20.58 23.69 -11.90
CA PRO A 150 20.33 22.90 -13.11
C PRO A 150 21.01 21.53 -13.03
N LEU A 151 20.36 20.61 -12.34
CA LEU A 151 20.66 19.19 -12.33
C LEU A 151 19.81 18.49 -13.41
N ALA A 152 20.20 17.29 -13.80
CA ALA A 152 19.49 16.49 -14.81
C ALA A 152 18.10 15.99 -14.36
N TRP A 153 17.55 16.50 -13.26
CA TRP A 153 16.36 15.99 -12.58
C TRP A 153 15.34 17.11 -12.35
N PRO A 154 14.03 16.81 -12.48
CA PRO A 154 13.00 17.82 -12.28
C PRO A 154 12.97 18.31 -10.82
N PRO A 155 12.65 19.60 -10.58
CA PRO A 155 12.53 20.12 -9.23
C PRO A 155 11.31 19.50 -8.51
N LEU A 156 11.42 19.30 -7.19
CA LEU A 156 10.32 18.76 -6.37
C LEU A 156 9.40 19.87 -5.84
N THR A 157 8.99 20.79 -6.71
CA THR A 157 7.91 21.74 -6.39
C THR A 157 6.56 21.13 -6.73
N GLU A 158 5.48 21.57 -6.06
CA GLU A 158 4.13 21.06 -6.30
C GLU A 158 3.74 21.21 -7.77
N GLN A 159 3.96 22.39 -8.34
CA GLN A 159 3.66 22.66 -9.74
C GLN A 159 4.44 21.74 -10.69
N ALA A 160 5.75 21.54 -10.46
CA ALA A 160 6.55 20.68 -11.32
C ALA A 160 6.13 19.20 -11.21
N LEU A 161 5.79 18.74 -10.02
CA LEU A 161 5.30 17.38 -9.78
C LEU A 161 3.94 17.13 -10.42
N LEU A 162 3.03 18.09 -10.34
CA LEU A 162 1.70 17.97 -10.93
C LEU A 162 1.72 18.12 -12.45
N MET A 163 2.56 18.99 -13.00
CA MET A 163 2.58 19.26 -14.44
C MET A 163 3.57 18.37 -15.22
N GLY A 164 4.50 17.73 -14.51
CA GLY A 164 5.61 17.00 -15.12
C GLY A 164 5.30 15.55 -15.47
N GLU A 165 6.10 15.04 -16.39
CA GLU A 165 6.14 13.63 -16.77
C GLU A 165 7.53 13.01 -16.51
N SER A 166 7.55 11.69 -16.39
CA SER A 166 8.78 10.93 -16.22
C SER A 166 9.59 10.90 -17.51
N LEU A 167 10.80 11.46 -17.47
CA LEU A 167 11.75 11.39 -18.59
C LEU A 167 12.20 9.94 -18.90
N ARG A 168 12.11 9.04 -17.92
CA ARG A 168 12.57 7.65 -18.05
C ARG A 168 11.43 6.66 -18.32
N ASP A 169 10.19 7.11 -18.24
CA ASP A 169 9.00 6.33 -18.52
C ASP A 169 7.97 7.23 -19.21
N PRO A 170 8.14 7.50 -20.52
CA PRO A 170 7.30 8.44 -21.25
C PRO A 170 5.81 8.07 -21.16
N GLY A 171 4.96 9.06 -20.89
CA GLY A 171 3.52 8.85 -20.68
C GLY A 171 3.13 8.58 -19.22
N ARG A 172 4.08 8.36 -18.31
CA ARG A 172 3.81 8.34 -16.87
C ARG A 172 4.01 9.73 -16.26
N ARG A 173 3.01 10.21 -15.52
CA ARG A 173 3.09 11.47 -14.77
C ARG A 173 4.03 11.34 -13.56
N LEU A 174 4.69 12.44 -13.20
CA LEU A 174 5.45 12.50 -11.95
C LEU A 174 4.52 12.28 -10.75
N VAL A 175 3.36 12.95 -10.78
CA VAL A 175 2.24 12.73 -9.86
C VAL A 175 0.93 12.61 -10.66
N ALA A 176 0.21 11.52 -10.43
CA ALA A 176 -1.15 11.29 -10.89
C ALA A 176 -2.11 11.49 -9.69
N PRO A 177 -2.86 12.61 -9.62
CA PRO A 177 -3.81 12.91 -8.55
C PRO A 177 -4.78 11.77 -8.28
N GLY A 178 -4.99 11.46 -7.00
CA GLY A 178 -5.84 10.36 -6.52
C GLY A 178 -5.31 8.95 -6.85
N ARG A 179 -4.19 8.81 -7.56
CA ARG A 179 -3.66 7.52 -8.04
C ARG A 179 -2.17 7.38 -7.69
N PRO A 180 -1.84 7.08 -6.41
CA PRO A 180 -0.45 6.97 -5.96
C PRO A 180 0.37 5.97 -6.74
N LEU A 181 -0.17 4.78 -7.00
CA LEU A 181 0.56 3.72 -7.70
C LEU A 181 0.67 3.93 -9.22
N GLU A 182 0.09 4.99 -9.76
CA GLU A 182 0.38 5.46 -11.11
C GLU A 182 1.43 6.57 -11.16
N SER A 183 1.74 7.17 -10.00
CA SER A 183 2.65 8.30 -9.87
C SER A 183 4.10 7.84 -9.84
N GLN A 184 4.93 8.33 -10.78
CA GLN A 184 6.35 7.98 -10.82
C GLN A 184 7.07 8.33 -9.50
N LEU A 185 6.69 9.44 -8.85
CA LEU A 185 7.23 9.83 -7.55
C LEU A 185 7.06 8.71 -6.52
N VAL A 186 5.85 8.17 -6.36
CA VAL A 186 5.55 7.13 -5.36
C VAL A 186 6.27 5.84 -5.71
N LEU A 187 6.23 5.41 -6.97
CA LEU A 187 6.88 4.18 -7.40
C LEU A 187 8.39 4.21 -7.15
N LYS A 188 9.01 5.38 -7.29
CA LYS A 188 10.44 5.57 -6.98
C LYS A 188 10.78 5.42 -5.49
N LEU A 189 9.81 5.56 -4.61
CA LEU A 189 9.99 5.44 -3.16
C LEU A 189 9.68 4.04 -2.63
N LEU A 190 9.26 3.11 -3.49
CA LEU A 190 8.87 1.74 -3.15
C LEU A 190 9.94 0.73 -3.62
N PRO A 191 10.87 0.30 -2.75
CA PRO A 191 11.93 -0.62 -3.15
C PRO A 191 11.38 -1.94 -3.70
N GLY A 192 11.80 -2.30 -4.91
CA GLY A 192 11.40 -3.54 -5.56
C GLY A 192 9.96 -3.54 -6.09
N TYR A 193 9.34 -2.38 -6.27
CA TYR A 193 8.07 -2.28 -7.01
C TYR A 193 8.29 -2.70 -8.48
N PRO A 194 7.46 -3.58 -9.06
CA PRO A 194 7.62 -4.05 -10.43
C PRO A 194 7.50 -2.93 -11.47
N GLY A 195 8.27 -3.02 -12.55
CA GLY A 195 8.18 -2.06 -13.67
C GLY A 195 8.81 -0.70 -13.43
N VAL A 196 9.51 -0.48 -12.30
CA VAL A 196 10.20 0.80 -12.03
C VAL A 196 11.63 0.76 -12.59
N HIS A 197 11.93 1.65 -13.53
CA HIS A 197 13.25 1.74 -14.15
C HIS A 197 14.25 2.55 -13.31
N GLY A 198 15.41 1.95 -12.97
CA GLY A 198 16.49 2.59 -12.21
C GLY A 198 16.33 2.48 -10.70
N ALA A 199 17.34 2.90 -9.95
CA ALA A 199 17.38 2.76 -8.49
C ALA A 199 16.20 3.46 -7.78
N PRO A 200 15.77 2.94 -6.62
CA PRO A 200 14.83 3.63 -5.73
C PRO A 200 15.45 4.92 -5.20
N MET A 201 14.59 5.89 -4.91
CA MET A 201 14.95 7.19 -4.34
C MET A 201 14.76 7.16 -2.81
N PRO A 202 15.56 7.91 -2.04
CA PRO A 202 16.68 8.77 -2.48
C PRO A 202 17.89 7.97 -2.99
N LEU A 203 18.62 8.49 -3.99
CA LEU A 203 19.85 7.86 -4.50
C LEU A 203 21.01 7.96 -3.49
N GLU A 204 21.09 9.09 -2.79
CA GLU A 204 22.14 9.39 -1.84
C GLU A 204 21.53 9.53 -0.44
N GLY A 205 21.87 8.61 0.45
CA GLY A 205 21.39 8.59 1.82
C GLY A 205 20.48 7.39 2.14
N PRO A 206 19.98 7.31 3.37
CA PRO A 206 19.05 6.25 3.75
C PRO A 206 17.72 6.40 2.99
N PRO A 207 17.02 5.29 2.73
CA PRO A 207 15.64 5.34 2.26
C PRO A 207 14.76 6.17 3.20
N LEU A 208 13.70 6.76 2.65
CA LEU A 208 12.67 7.38 3.48
C LEU A 208 12.06 6.33 4.42
N THR A 209 11.69 6.77 5.63
CA THR A 209 10.95 5.92 6.57
C THR A 209 9.56 5.59 6.02
N ALA A 210 8.96 4.49 6.50
CA ALA A 210 7.64 4.07 6.06
C ALA A 210 6.58 5.18 6.21
N ASP A 211 6.61 5.91 7.33
CA ASP A 211 5.66 7.00 7.59
C ASP A 211 5.89 8.21 6.69
N GLN A 212 7.13 8.49 6.29
CA GLN A 212 7.43 9.53 5.31
C GLN A 212 6.89 9.16 3.92
N VAL A 213 7.06 7.90 3.50
CA VAL A 213 6.51 7.41 2.23
C VAL A 213 4.98 7.45 2.27
N ARG A 214 4.35 6.99 3.36
CA ARG A 214 2.89 7.09 3.55
C ARG A 214 2.39 8.53 3.54
N THR A 215 3.14 9.47 4.09
CA THR A 215 2.78 10.90 4.05
C THR A 215 2.75 11.42 2.61
N ILE A 216 3.69 10.99 1.77
CA ILE A 216 3.71 11.33 0.34
C ILE A 216 2.55 10.65 -0.39
N ILE A 217 2.30 9.36 -0.13
CA ILE A 217 1.15 8.63 -0.70
C ILE A 217 -0.16 9.34 -0.34
N GLY A 218 -0.38 9.65 0.94
CA GLY A 218 -1.60 10.33 1.39
C GLY A 218 -1.79 11.73 0.82
N TRP A 219 -0.70 12.45 0.48
CA TRP A 219 -0.82 13.68 -0.30
C TRP A 219 -1.33 13.38 -1.70
N VAL A 220 -0.75 12.41 -2.40
CA VAL A 220 -1.19 12.04 -3.76
C VAL A 220 -2.64 11.54 -3.78
N GLU A 221 -3.05 10.74 -2.79
CA GLU A 221 -4.43 10.26 -2.64
C GLU A 221 -5.43 11.40 -2.43
N GLY A 222 -5.03 12.46 -1.72
CA GLY A 222 -5.88 13.60 -1.39
C GLY A 222 -5.95 14.71 -2.44
N LEU A 223 -5.26 14.56 -3.58
CA LEU A 223 -5.27 15.51 -4.71
C LEU A 223 -6.48 15.36 -5.62
#